data_AF-A0A4S4CG91-F1
#
_entry.id   AF-A0A4S4CG91-F1
#
_cell.length_a   1.000
_cell.length_b   1.000
_cell.length_c   1.000
_cell.angle_alpha   90.00
_cell.angle_beta   90.00
_cell.angle_gamma   90.00
#
_symmetry.space_group_name_H-M   'P 1'
#
loop_
_entity.id
_entity.type
_entity.pdbx_description
1 polymer ?
#
loop_
_entity_poly.entity_id
_entity_poly.type
_entity_poly.pdbx_seq_one_letter_code
_entity_poly.pdbx_strand_id
1 'polypeptide(L)'
;MITRPCLQEGSLSLLKYLESTFPTSGPAVFVDDRGDEHAVQIDRERMEVRGLGALYHAQNLNVNDVLMITSLSPSRYQVEAIVKPHAPPLPQRRENGTPTETRRVVVSSTPHVREIRMQEVRVPPVTPVRPGEATEAGDARPETGRAETAPSPVTRAEPVRPEASAGRAGPEPERKAAPQASRRVDVRFPETAPLPTPNGPQPTAGRAARTSTTLPTGVDDQLSELARLTGYHTDDLGSGVMRLKADLGAHAYSVMIASTPAAVQTPAWQAVADYRLQLCGESERPDGPPRLTREALSALIEHARLAPLSPVDLRGYWKAGSMDMESAASISELVSAYIAQRGTFSSVLLALAQQPANSVTTVQRLAERLGSGVNFAELGSILETLSRAPFQALQPLPGGQYLLRVGVGDLLTDLADYADGVRRRVRVPARRDQVVV
;
A
#
# COMPACT_ATOMS: atom_id res chain seq x y z
N MET A 1 25.38 7.20 1.96
CA MET A 1 24.80 5.90 2.35
C MET A 1 25.92 4.88 2.40
N ILE A 2 26.01 4.08 3.45
CA ILE A 2 27.09 3.11 3.66
C ILE A 2 26.77 1.82 2.88
N THR A 3 27.77 1.32 2.15
CA THR A 3 27.67 0.04 1.42
C THR A 3 28.54 -1.03 2.08
N ARG A 4 28.44 -2.30 1.64
CA ARG A 4 29.25 -3.39 2.21
C ARG A 4 30.77 -3.17 2.04
N PRO A 5 31.30 -2.78 0.86
CA PRO A 5 32.71 -2.42 0.70
C PRO A 5 33.17 -1.33 1.68
N CYS A 6 32.38 -0.26 1.87
CA CYS A 6 32.70 0.82 2.81
C CYS A 6 33.05 0.28 4.21
N LEU A 7 32.22 -0.60 4.77
CA LEU A 7 32.44 -1.19 6.10
C LEU A 7 33.64 -2.15 6.15
N GLN A 8 33.99 -2.80 5.05
CA GLN A 8 35.11 -3.74 4.98
C GLN A 8 36.47 -3.04 4.77
N GLU A 9 36.47 -1.91 4.07
CA GLU A 9 37.67 -1.15 3.71
C GLU A 9 37.92 0.06 4.64
N GLY A 10 36.96 0.43 5.48
CA GLY A 10 37.01 1.67 6.28
C GLY A 10 36.99 2.93 5.42
N SER A 11 36.31 2.85 4.26
CA SER A 11 36.29 3.87 3.21
C SER A 11 34.88 4.40 2.93
N LEU A 12 34.78 5.54 2.26
CA LEU A 12 33.53 6.10 1.74
C LEU A 12 33.77 6.67 0.34
N SER A 13 33.17 6.05 -0.67
CA SER A 13 33.13 6.61 -2.03
C SER A 13 32.25 7.86 -2.06
N LEU A 14 32.83 8.97 -2.52
CA LEU A 14 32.15 10.25 -2.70
C LEU A 14 31.42 10.29 -4.05
N LEU A 15 30.23 10.87 -4.06
CA LEU A 15 29.47 11.12 -5.28
C LEU A 15 29.77 12.53 -5.80
N LYS A 16 29.77 12.73 -7.12
CA LYS A 16 30.25 13.97 -7.77
C LYS A 16 29.61 15.27 -7.27
N TYR A 17 28.37 15.22 -6.79
CA TYR A 17 27.69 16.40 -6.24
C TYR A 17 28.21 16.81 -4.83
N LEU A 18 29.06 16.01 -4.20
CA LEU A 18 29.74 16.31 -2.93
C LEU A 18 31.16 16.87 -3.12
N GLU A 19 31.64 17.03 -4.37
CA GLU A 19 32.95 17.62 -4.66
C GLU A 19 33.08 19.05 -4.09
N SER A 20 31.98 19.80 -4.02
CA SER A 20 31.91 21.14 -3.41
C SER A 20 32.03 21.14 -1.89
N THR A 21 31.76 20.01 -1.21
CA THR A 21 31.93 19.84 0.23
C THR A 21 33.40 19.61 0.61
N PHE A 22 34.19 19.02 -0.29
CA PHE A 22 35.58 18.61 -0.05
C PHE A 22 36.55 19.30 -1.03
N PRO A 23 36.86 20.60 -0.81
CA PRO A 23 37.60 21.40 -1.79
C PRO A 23 39.03 20.91 -2.06
N THR A 24 39.68 20.29 -1.07
CA THR A 24 41.11 19.96 -1.06
C THR A 24 41.34 18.50 -0.67
N SER A 25 42.16 17.76 -1.44
CA SER A 25 42.68 16.44 -1.02
C SER A 25 43.67 16.61 0.13
N GLY A 26 43.63 15.73 1.14
CA GLY A 26 44.53 15.81 2.29
C GLY A 26 43.98 15.18 3.57
N PRO A 27 44.72 15.30 4.68
CA PRO A 27 44.22 14.92 5.99
C PRO A 27 43.09 15.87 6.44
N ALA A 28 42.08 15.30 7.07
CA ALA A 28 40.95 16.02 7.66
C ALA A 28 40.49 15.32 8.96
N VAL A 29 39.67 16.02 9.74
CA VAL A 29 39.07 15.49 10.97
C VAL A 29 37.56 15.42 10.80
N PHE A 30 36.99 14.24 11.05
CA PHE A 30 35.55 14.04 11.17
C PHE A 30 35.20 13.99 12.66
N VAL A 31 34.33 14.90 13.10
CA VAL A 31 33.84 15.03 14.47
C VAL A 31 32.44 14.44 14.53
N ASP A 32 32.16 13.53 15.45
CA ASP A 32 30.84 12.90 15.53
C ASP A 32 29.84 13.58 16.48
N ASP A 33 28.67 12.93 16.65
CA ASP A 33 27.57 13.34 17.53
C ASP A 33 27.96 13.35 19.02
N ARG A 34 29.03 12.64 19.40
CA ARG A 34 29.57 12.59 20.76
C ARG A 34 30.72 13.56 20.97
N GLY A 35 31.28 14.08 19.88
CA GLY A 35 32.42 14.99 19.87
C GLY A 35 33.77 14.28 19.73
N ASP A 36 33.80 12.98 19.46
CA ASP A 36 35.04 12.24 19.22
C ASP A 36 35.64 12.64 17.86
N GLU A 37 36.97 12.82 17.81
CA GLU A 37 37.70 13.26 16.61
C GLU A 37 38.34 12.09 15.85
N HIS A 38 37.84 11.80 14.66
CA HIS A 38 38.29 10.73 13.79
C HIS A 38 39.17 11.28 12.66
N ALA A 39 40.45 10.92 12.63
CA ALA A 39 41.38 11.34 11.59
C ALA A 39 41.13 10.57 10.28
N VAL A 40 40.91 11.31 9.18
CA VAL A 40 40.59 10.75 7.87
C VAL A 40 41.48 11.34 6.77
N GLN A 41 41.64 10.61 5.67
CA GLN A 41 42.34 11.07 4.47
C GLN A 41 41.34 11.21 3.31
N ILE A 42 41.27 12.39 2.71
CA ILE A 42 40.43 12.68 1.54
C ILE A 42 41.28 12.57 0.28
N ASP A 43 40.87 11.69 -0.64
CA ASP A 43 41.44 11.52 -1.97
C ASP A 43 40.40 11.97 -3.02
N ARG A 44 40.59 13.17 -3.59
CA ARG A 44 39.71 13.72 -4.63
C ARG A 44 40.02 13.23 -6.05
N GLU A 45 41.12 12.50 -6.25
CA GLU A 45 41.41 11.85 -7.54
C GLU A 45 40.66 10.52 -7.66
N ARG A 46 40.55 9.79 -6.54
CA ARG A 46 39.77 8.54 -6.43
C ARG A 46 38.33 8.75 -5.98
N MET A 47 37.97 9.96 -5.57
CA MET A 47 36.67 10.29 -4.97
C MET A 47 36.37 9.39 -3.76
N GLU A 48 37.28 9.37 -2.79
CA GLU A 48 37.28 8.44 -1.67
C GLU A 48 37.74 9.12 -0.36
N VAL A 49 37.06 8.83 0.75
CA VAL A 49 37.51 9.18 2.10
C VAL A 49 37.93 7.91 2.83
N ARG A 50 39.12 7.89 3.43
CA ARG A 50 39.71 6.72 4.11
C ARG A 50 39.96 7.00 5.60
N GLY A 51 39.95 5.94 6.41
CA GLY A 51 40.17 6.02 7.87
C GLY A 51 38.87 5.94 8.70
N LEU A 52 37.73 5.73 8.05
CA LEU A 52 36.40 5.78 8.66
C LEU A 52 36.04 4.53 9.48
N GLY A 53 36.88 3.49 9.49
CA GLY A 53 36.61 2.26 10.25
C GLY A 53 36.41 2.49 11.75
N ALA A 54 37.13 3.45 12.35
CA ALA A 54 36.96 3.81 13.76
C ALA A 54 35.55 4.39 14.04
N LEU A 55 35.13 5.38 13.24
CA LEU A 55 33.80 5.97 13.25
C LEU A 55 32.70 4.91 13.09
N TYR A 56 32.87 4.02 12.11
CA TYR A 56 31.89 2.97 11.79
C TYR A 56 31.70 1.98 12.96
N HIS A 57 32.78 1.62 13.67
CA HIS A 57 32.69 0.78 14.86
C HIS A 57 32.14 1.55 16.09
N ALA A 58 32.59 2.78 16.33
CA ALA A 58 32.17 3.59 17.48
C ALA A 58 30.64 3.86 17.50
N GLN A 59 30.02 3.97 16.32
CA GLN A 59 28.60 4.25 16.15
C GLN A 59 27.77 2.99 15.77
N ASN A 60 28.39 1.81 15.66
CA ASN A 60 27.77 0.53 15.26
C ASN A 60 27.05 0.59 13.89
N LEU A 61 27.69 1.22 12.89
CA LEU A 61 27.07 1.49 11.59
C LEU A 61 26.95 0.24 10.73
N ASN A 62 25.83 0.15 9.99
CA ASN A 62 25.46 -1.02 9.21
C ASN A 62 25.22 -0.67 7.73
N VAL A 63 25.05 -1.70 6.89
CA VAL A 63 24.81 -1.52 5.46
C VAL A 63 23.46 -0.84 5.25
N ASN A 64 23.44 0.20 4.41
CA ASN A 64 22.32 1.10 4.13
C ASN A 64 22.02 2.18 5.20
N ASP A 65 22.86 2.35 6.23
CA ASP A 65 22.78 3.53 7.10
C ASP A 65 23.28 4.79 6.36
N VAL A 66 22.91 5.97 6.88
CA VAL A 66 23.14 7.26 6.23
C VAL A 66 23.99 8.15 7.11
N LEU A 67 25.21 8.45 6.65
CA LEU A 67 26.05 9.52 7.19
C LEU A 67 25.66 10.84 6.52
N MET A 68 25.31 11.82 7.34
CA MET A 68 25.18 13.22 6.96
C MET A 68 26.49 13.92 7.34
N ILE A 69 27.06 14.70 6.41
CA ILE A 69 28.36 15.37 6.60
C ILE A 69 28.17 16.87 6.41
N THR A 70 28.56 17.64 7.41
CA THR A 70 28.44 19.11 7.45
C THR A 70 29.82 19.72 7.60
N SER A 71 30.18 20.68 6.76
CA SER A 71 31.47 21.40 6.89
C SER A 71 31.41 22.37 8.06
N LEU A 72 32.34 22.24 9.02
CA LEU A 72 32.47 23.15 10.16
C LEU A 72 33.55 24.21 9.89
N SER A 73 34.70 23.77 9.40
CA SER A 73 35.82 24.63 9.02
C SER A 73 36.74 23.91 8.01
N PRO A 74 37.73 24.57 7.38
CA PRO A 74 38.62 23.91 6.43
C PRO A 74 39.27 22.65 7.02
N SER A 75 39.07 21.51 6.35
CA SER A 75 39.51 20.17 6.80
C SER A 75 38.91 19.67 8.13
N ARG A 76 37.80 20.25 8.63
CA ARG A 76 37.05 19.74 9.80
C ARG A 76 35.55 19.66 9.50
N TYR A 77 34.99 18.46 9.63
CA TYR A 77 33.61 18.16 9.27
C TYR A 77 32.87 17.55 10.47
N GLN A 78 31.62 17.96 10.69
CA GLN A 78 30.71 17.24 11.57
C GLN A 78 30.08 16.08 10.80
N VAL A 79 29.93 14.94 11.47
CA VAL A 79 29.36 13.72 10.88
C VAL A 79 28.30 13.14 11.80
N GLU A 80 27.07 13.12 11.32
CA GLU A 80 25.92 12.57 12.02
C GLU A 80 25.47 11.28 11.33
N ALA A 81 25.44 10.17 12.07
CA ALA A 81 24.92 8.90 11.55
C ALA A 81 23.42 8.76 11.86
N ILE A 82 22.62 8.81 10.81
CA ILE A 82 21.21 8.41 10.84
C ILE A 82 21.16 6.88 10.76
N VAL A 83 21.44 6.24 11.90
CA VAL A 83 21.37 4.80 12.11
C VAL A 83 19.90 4.37 12.14
N LYS A 84 19.52 3.34 11.38
CA LYS A 84 18.18 2.76 11.52
C LYS A 84 18.05 2.11 12.91
N PRO A 85 16.99 2.39 13.70
CA PRO A 85 16.91 1.93 15.08
C PRO A 85 16.87 0.40 15.16
N HIS A 86 18.02 -0.20 15.47
CA HIS A 86 18.15 -1.62 15.71
C HIS A 86 17.47 -1.98 17.04
N ALA A 87 16.64 -3.03 17.02
CA ALA A 87 16.13 -3.64 18.25
C ALA A 87 17.32 -4.16 19.09
N PRO A 88 17.31 -3.98 20.42
CA PRO A 88 18.43 -4.36 21.27
C PRO A 88 18.67 -5.89 21.23
N PRO A 89 19.93 -6.34 21.31
CA PRO A 89 20.26 -7.77 21.25
C PRO A 89 19.63 -8.50 22.45
N LEU A 90 18.86 -9.55 22.14
CA LEU A 90 18.19 -10.36 23.16
C LEU A 90 19.22 -11.10 24.03
N PRO A 91 19.13 -11.02 25.38
CA PRO A 91 20.00 -11.81 26.24
C PRO A 91 19.67 -13.30 26.09
N GLN A 92 20.68 -14.13 25.89
CA GLN A 92 20.52 -15.59 25.85
C GLN A 92 19.92 -16.08 27.18
N ARG A 93 18.67 -16.56 27.15
CA ARG A 93 17.97 -17.05 28.34
C ARG A 93 17.40 -18.45 28.09
N ARG A 94 17.56 -19.30 29.11
CA ARG A 94 17.18 -20.71 29.12
C ARG A 94 15.70 -20.90 28.84
N GLU A 95 15.40 -21.96 28.09
CA GLU A 95 14.05 -22.44 27.82
C GLU A 95 13.29 -22.72 29.13
N ASN A 96 12.04 -22.26 29.19
CA ASN A 96 11.00 -22.75 30.10
C ASN A 96 9.66 -22.28 29.53
N GLY A 97 8.77 -23.22 29.22
CA GLY A 97 7.61 -22.97 28.35
C GLY A 97 6.51 -22.11 28.97
N THR A 98 5.96 -21.22 28.16
CA THR A 98 4.58 -20.70 28.26
C THR A 98 4.11 -20.38 26.84
N PRO A 99 2.80 -20.50 26.51
CA PRO A 99 2.33 -20.47 25.14
C PRO A 99 2.57 -19.09 24.49
N THR A 100 3.19 -19.13 23.32
CA THR A 100 3.59 -17.98 22.53
C THR A 100 2.47 -17.56 21.58
N GLU A 101 2.28 -16.25 21.39
CA GLU A 101 1.45 -15.70 20.32
C GLU A 101 2.33 -15.02 19.26
N THR A 102 2.15 -15.43 18.01
CA THR A 102 2.91 -14.95 16.85
C THR A 102 2.16 -13.83 16.15
N ARG A 103 2.86 -12.72 15.86
CA ARG A 103 2.31 -11.57 15.14
C ARG A 103 3.07 -11.37 13.83
N ARG A 104 2.42 -10.85 12.80
CA ARG A 104 3.06 -10.66 11.49
C ARG A 104 3.80 -9.32 11.42
N VAL A 105 5.01 -9.33 10.88
CA VAL A 105 5.75 -8.11 10.52
C VAL A 105 6.15 -8.18 9.05
N VAL A 106 5.86 -7.09 8.34
CA VAL A 106 6.17 -6.93 6.91
C VAL A 106 7.62 -6.52 6.79
N VAL A 107 8.48 -7.40 6.27
CA VAL A 107 9.93 -7.16 6.22
C VAL A 107 10.34 -6.41 4.95
N SER A 108 9.59 -6.58 3.86
CA SER A 108 9.76 -5.80 2.64
C SER A 108 8.45 -5.63 1.87
N SER A 109 8.31 -4.49 1.20
CA SER A 109 7.25 -4.21 0.22
C SER A 109 7.88 -3.79 -1.10
N THR A 110 7.72 -4.62 -2.13
CA THR A 110 7.96 -4.26 -3.52
C THR A 110 6.65 -4.47 -4.30
N PRO A 111 6.41 -3.77 -5.43
CA PRO A 111 5.12 -3.82 -6.11
C PRO A 111 4.72 -5.18 -6.70
N HIS A 112 5.56 -6.22 -6.58
CA HIS A 112 5.27 -7.59 -7.04
C HIS A 112 5.67 -8.69 -6.04
N VAL A 113 6.29 -8.34 -4.90
CA VAL A 113 6.69 -9.30 -3.85
C VAL A 113 6.65 -8.62 -2.47
N ARG A 114 5.99 -9.26 -1.50
CA ARG A 114 5.91 -8.85 -0.09
C ARG A 114 6.40 -10.00 0.80
N GLU A 115 7.57 -9.86 1.42
CA GLU A 115 8.03 -10.86 2.39
C GLU A 115 7.32 -10.69 3.73
N ILE A 116 6.47 -11.68 4.05
CA ILE A 116 5.85 -11.84 5.35
C ILE A 116 6.71 -12.81 6.17
N ARG A 117 7.08 -12.41 7.38
CA ARG A 117 7.72 -13.29 8.36
C ARG A 117 6.95 -13.23 9.68
N MET A 118 6.89 -14.35 10.38
CA MET A 118 6.37 -14.41 11.75
C MET A 118 7.35 -13.72 12.68
N GLN A 119 6.85 -12.84 13.55
CA GLN A 119 7.61 -12.22 14.63
C GLN A 119 6.89 -12.48 15.95
N GLU A 120 7.64 -12.95 16.95
CA GLU A 120 7.11 -13.21 18.27
C GLU A 120 6.77 -11.91 19.01
N VAL A 121 5.54 -11.75 19.49
CA VAL A 121 5.10 -10.55 20.21
C VAL A 121 4.34 -10.96 21.47
N ARG A 122 5.07 -10.97 22.59
CA ARG A 122 4.54 -11.34 23.90
C ARG A 122 3.58 -10.28 24.45
N VAL A 123 2.32 -10.66 24.65
CA VAL A 123 1.34 -9.87 25.40
C VAL A 123 1.74 -9.86 26.90
N PRO A 124 1.74 -8.70 27.59
CA PRO A 124 1.96 -8.65 29.03
C PRO A 124 0.77 -9.27 29.79
N PRO A 125 0.99 -9.97 30.91
CA PRO A 125 -0.08 -10.68 31.61
C PRO A 125 -1.08 -9.70 32.25
N VAL A 126 -2.37 -9.94 32.02
CA VAL A 126 -3.45 -9.26 32.73
C VAL A 126 -3.56 -9.86 34.14
N THR A 127 -3.35 -9.04 35.17
CA THR A 127 -3.48 -9.48 36.57
C THR A 127 -4.94 -9.74 36.93
N PRO A 128 -5.33 -10.96 37.33
CA PRO A 128 -6.70 -11.24 37.74
C PRO A 128 -6.98 -10.65 39.14
N VAL A 129 -7.98 -9.76 39.22
CA VAL A 129 -8.50 -9.28 40.51
C VAL A 129 -9.30 -10.40 41.18
N ARG A 130 -8.93 -10.76 42.42
CA ARG A 130 -9.70 -11.72 43.23
C ARG A 130 -10.90 -11.02 43.90
N PRO A 131 -12.09 -11.63 43.92
CA PRO A 131 -13.24 -11.15 44.68
C PRO A 131 -13.30 -11.76 46.10
N GLY A 132 -13.80 -10.99 47.08
CA GLY A 132 -14.21 -11.49 48.41
C GLY A 132 -13.82 -10.58 49.58
N GLU A 133 -14.73 -10.46 50.58
CA GLU A 133 -14.52 -9.96 51.96
C GLU A 133 -14.00 -8.50 52.09
N ALA A 134 -14.76 -7.42 52.35
CA ALA A 134 -16.03 -7.16 53.07
C ALA A 134 -15.90 -6.92 54.61
N THR A 135 -16.89 -6.20 55.19
CA THR A 135 -17.04 -5.80 56.62
C THR A 135 -16.23 -4.54 57.04
N GLU A 136 -16.78 -3.43 57.60
CA GLU A 136 -18.18 -2.96 57.71
C GLU A 136 -18.28 -1.45 58.14
N ALA A 137 -19.49 -0.88 58.04
CA ALA A 137 -20.14 0.15 58.90
C ALA A 137 -19.66 1.63 59.02
N GLY A 138 -20.62 2.55 59.21
CA GLY A 138 -20.43 3.98 59.56
C GLY A 138 -21.01 5.01 58.56
N ASP A 139 -22.32 5.05 58.27
CA ASP A 139 -23.42 5.75 59.00
C ASP A 139 -23.74 7.17 58.43
N ALA A 140 -24.75 7.88 58.96
CA ALA A 140 -25.69 8.67 58.13
C ALA A 140 -25.44 10.19 57.83
N ARG A 141 -25.91 10.58 56.63
CA ARG A 141 -26.69 11.79 56.19
C ARG A 141 -27.23 12.79 57.26
N PRO A 142 -27.73 14.01 56.89
CA PRO A 142 -27.52 14.92 55.73
C PRO A 142 -27.36 16.40 56.21
N GLU A 143 -27.68 17.57 55.59
CA GLU A 143 -28.17 18.11 54.28
C GLU A 143 -27.35 19.40 53.93
N THR A 144 -27.26 19.91 52.69
CA THR A 144 -28.09 20.99 52.08
C THR A 144 -27.30 21.54 50.85
N GLY A 145 -27.81 22.22 49.81
CA GLY A 145 -29.18 22.54 49.35
C GLY A 145 -29.22 23.72 48.34
N ARG A 146 -30.09 23.67 47.30
CA ARG A 146 -30.44 24.77 46.33
C ARG A 146 -29.31 25.16 45.34
N ALA A 147 -29.46 25.67 44.10
CA ALA A 147 -30.54 26.02 43.13
C ALA A 147 -30.11 25.51 41.71
N GLU A 148 -30.82 25.52 40.56
CA GLU A 148 -31.98 26.24 39.95
C GLU A 148 -31.76 27.70 39.45
N THR A 149 -32.25 28.18 38.29
CA THR A 149 -32.84 27.62 37.03
C THR A 149 -32.75 28.70 35.91
N ALA A 150 -32.95 28.37 34.62
CA ALA A 150 -33.00 29.28 33.43
C ALA A 150 -34.23 30.25 33.45
N PRO A 151 -34.44 31.27 32.54
CA PRO A 151 -34.01 31.40 31.12
C PRO A 151 -33.65 32.85 30.62
N SER A 152 -33.59 33.05 29.29
CA SER A 152 -33.40 34.34 28.57
C SER A 152 -34.68 35.23 28.57
N PRO A 153 -34.63 36.56 28.27
CA PRO A 153 -34.60 37.05 26.87
C PRO A 153 -34.00 38.49 26.61
N VAL A 154 -34.33 39.04 25.43
CA VAL A 154 -33.94 40.30 24.72
C VAL A 154 -33.95 41.65 25.50
N THR A 155 -33.08 42.64 25.14
CA THR A 155 -33.44 44.03 24.66
C THR A 155 -32.41 45.16 24.93
N ARG A 156 -31.74 45.63 23.84
CA ARG A 156 -31.49 47.03 23.40
C ARG A 156 -31.48 48.22 24.40
N ALA A 157 -30.37 48.98 24.45
CA ALA A 157 -30.36 50.46 24.44
C ALA A 157 -28.97 51.09 24.10
N GLU A 158 -29.01 52.31 23.58
CA GLU A 158 -27.91 53.25 23.17
C GLU A 158 -27.86 54.44 24.18
N PRO A 159 -27.17 55.60 23.96
CA PRO A 159 -25.96 55.93 23.18
C PRO A 159 -24.96 56.86 23.96
N VAL A 160 -23.78 57.19 23.38
CA VAL A 160 -23.14 58.54 23.48
C VAL A 160 -22.38 58.86 22.17
N ARG A 161 -22.41 60.12 21.73
CA ARG A 161 -21.65 60.73 20.61
C ARG A 161 -21.21 62.15 21.06
N PRO A 162 -20.08 62.73 20.59
CA PRO A 162 -20.09 63.64 19.42
C PRO A 162 -18.79 63.57 18.55
N GLU A 163 -18.85 63.67 17.21
CA GLU A 163 -18.47 64.83 16.35
C GLU A 163 -16.95 64.98 16.04
N ALA A 164 -16.46 65.60 14.95
CA ALA A 164 -17.10 66.36 13.85
C ALA A 164 -16.40 66.14 12.48
N SER A 165 -17.08 66.51 11.37
CA SER A 165 -16.60 67.04 10.06
C SER A 165 -15.38 66.42 9.31
N ALA A 166 -15.30 66.36 7.97
CA ALA A 166 -16.21 66.57 6.83
C ALA A 166 -15.54 65.93 5.56
N GLY A 167 -16.14 65.68 4.39
CA GLY A 167 -17.51 65.87 3.89
C GLY A 167 -17.60 65.52 2.37
N ARG A 168 -18.70 65.89 1.70
CA ARG A 168 -18.93 65.86 0.22
C ARG A 168 -19.31 64.53 -0.48
N ALA A 169 -20.57 64.12 -0.27
CA ALA A 169 -21.59 63.71 -1.27
C ALA A 169 -21.28 62.75 -2.46
N GLY A 170 -22.11 61.70 -2.60
CA GLY A 170 -22.58 61.16 -3.90
C GLY A 170 -22.39 59.65 -4.15
N PRO A 171 -23.46 58.81 -4.12
CA PRO A 171 -23.43 57.39 -4.47
C PRO A 171 -24.03 57.13 -5.89
N GLU A 172 -24.28 55.92 -6.44
CA GLU A 172 -24.38 54.50 -6.02
C GLU A 172 -24.14 53.63 -7.32
N PRO A 173 -24.17 52.26 -7.39
CA PRO A 173 -24.41 51.24 -6.36
C PRO A 173 -23.52 49.96 -6.39
N GLU A 174 -23.98 48.95 -5.64
CA GLU A 174 -23.71 47.49 -5.72
C GLU A 174 -22.35 46.90 -5.24
N ARG A 175 -22.35 46.62 -3.92
CA ARG A 175 -21.98 45.33 -3.29
C ARG A 175 -20.78 44.55 -3.84
N LYS A 176 -19.63 44.69 -3.16
CA LYS A 176 -18.64 43.61 -3.03
C LYS A 176 -19.17 42.49 -2.12
N ALA A 177 -18.87 41.24 -2.48
CA ALA A 177 -18.79 40.11 -1.57
C ALA A 177 -17.61 39.22 -2.00
N ALA A 178 -16.89 38.65 -1.03
CA ALA A 178 -15.75 37.76 -1.23
C ALA A 178 -15.80 36.64 -0.17
N PRO A 179 -14.89 35.66 -0.19
CA PRO A 179 -14.40 34.89 -1.32
C PRO A 179 -14.94 33.44 -1.24
N GLN A 180 -15.21 32.76 -2.36
CA GLN A 180 -15.66 31.35 -2.29
C GLN A 180 -14.50 30.38 -2.05
N ALA A 181 -14.69 29.48 -1.09
CA ALA A 181 -13.71 28.48 -0.68
C ALA A 181 -13.51 27.37 -1.73
N SER A 182 -12.36 26.70 -1.65
CA SER A 182 -11.91 25.63 -2.56
C SER A 182 -12.92 24.48 -2.65
N ARG A 183 -13.68 24.41 -3.75
CA ARG A 183 -14.54 23.26 -4.05
C ARG A 183 -13.68 22.04 -4.41
N ARG A 184 -13.73 21.01 -3.57
CA ARG A 184 -13.30 19.66 -3.96
C ARG A 184 -14.20 19.16 -5.10
N VAL A 185 -13.62 18.43 -6.06
CA VAL A 185 -14.38 17.79 -7.14
C VAL A 185 -15.00 16.50 -6.59
N ASP A 186 -16.31 16.50 -6.40
CA ASP A 186 -17.09 15.33 -5.97
C ASP A 186 -17.48 14.50 -7.21
N VAL A 187 -16.77 13.40 -7.48
CA VAL A 187 -16.98 12.55 -8.67
C VAL A 187 -18.13 11.58 -8.41
N ARG A 188 -19.36 12.07 -8.54
CA ARG A 188 -20.56 11.23 -8.56
C ARG A 188 -20.89 10.79 -9.98
N PHE A 189 -20.98 9.49 -10.18
CA PHE A 189 -21.57 8.92 -11.39
C PHE A 189 -23.08 9.17 -11.39
N PRO A 190 -23.70 9.61 -12.50
CA PRO A 190 -25.13 9.83 -12.56
C PRO A 190 -25.89 8.49 -12.55
N GLU A 191 -26.83 8.35 -11.63
CA GLU A 191 -27.75 7.22 -11.55
C GLU A 191 -28.76 7.27 -12.71
N THR A 192 -29.00 6.13 -13.36
CA THR A 192 -29.69 6.09 -14.67
C THR A 192 -31.20 6.25 -14.54
N ALA A 193 -31.70 7.48 -14.71
CA ALA A 193 -33.14 7.73 -14.89
C ALA A 193 -33.65 7.12 -16.22
N PRO A 194 -34.84 6.47 -16.23
CA PRO A 194 -35.35 5.78 -17.42
C PRO A 194 -35.99 6.73 -18.43
N LEU A 195 -35.86 6.40 -19.72
CA LEU A 195 -36.60 7.01 -20.83
C LEU A 195 -37.31 5.93 -21.68
N PRO A 196 -38.42 6.26 -22.37
CA PRO A 196 -39.40 5.29 -22.85
C PRO A 196 -38.99 4.55 -24.14
N THR A 197 -39.58 3.37 -24.32
CA THR A 197 -39.52 2.59 -25.57
C THR A 197 -40.39 3.22 -26.67
N PRO A 198 -39.98 3.04 -27.93
CA PRO A 198 -40.81 2.21 -28.82
C PRO A 198 -40.00 1.17 -29.62
N ASN A 199 -40.72 0.26 -30.29
CA ASN A 199 -40.18 -0.96 -30.88
C ASN A 199 -39.22 -0.76 -32.06
N GLY A 200 -38.12 -1.52 -32.05
CA GLY A 200 -37.27 -1.81 -33.21
C GLY A 200 -36.61 -3.20 -33.04
N PRO A 201 -36.34 -3.94 -34.13
CA PRO A 201 -35.83 -5.31 -34.02
C PRO A 201 -34.41 -5.36 -33.43
N GLN A 202 -34.20 -6.25 -32.46
CA GLN A 202 -32.93 -6.36 -31.74
C GLN A 202 -31.82 -6.97 -32.63
N PRO A 203 -30.63 -6.33 -32.74
CA PRO A 203 -29.42 -7.07 -33.10
C PRO A 203 -29.06 -8.02 -31.96
N THR A 204 -28.65 -9.24 -32.27
CA THR A 204 -28.31 -10.28 -31.28
C THR A 204 -27.02 -9.94 -30.54
N ALA A 205 -27.16 -9.19 -29.44
CA ALA A 205 -26.04 -8.87 -28.55
C ALA A 205 -25.43 -10.14 -27.96
N GLY A 206 -24.11 -10.29 -28.09
CA GLY A 206 -23.37 -11.41 -27.51
C GLY A 206 -23.58 -11.49 -26.00
N ARG A 207 -23.79 -12.71 -25.48
CA ARG A 207 -24.11 -13.01 -24.08
C ARG A 207 -22.99 -12.57 -23.12
N ALA A 208 -22.99 -11.28 -22.76
CA ALA A 208 -22.22 -10.76 -21.63
C ALA A 208 -22.72 -11.46 -20.36
N ALA A 209 -21.89 -12.33 -19.80
CA ALA A 209 -22.23 -13.07 -18.59
C ALA A 209 -22.31 -12.08 -17.42
N ARG A 210 -23.54 -11.82 -16.94
CA ARG A 210 -23.76 -11.15 -15.66
C ARG A 210 -23.22 -12.07 -14.57
N THR A 211 -22.02 -11.79 -14.08
CA THR A 211 -21.47 -12.45 -12.90
C THR A 211 -22.37 -12.14 -11.71
N SER A 212 -23.00 -13.16 -11.14
CA SER A 212 -23.79 -13.04 -9.92
C SER A 212 -22.89 -12.58 -8.77
N THR A 213 -23.14 -11.36 -8.26
CA THR A 213 -22.36 -10.75 -7.17
C THR A 213 -22.55 -11.42 -5.81
N THR A 214 -23.52 -12.32 -5.67
CA THR A 214 -23.64 -13.18 -4.49
C THR A 214 -22.36 -13.99 -4.27
N LEU A 215 -21.87 -14.00 -3.02
CA LEU A 215 -20.87 -14.97 -2.57
C LEU A 215 -21.47 -16.39 -2.64
N PRO A 216 -20.71 -17.41 -3.05
CA PRO A 216 -21.15 -18.80 -2.93
C PRO A 216 -21.33 -19.18 -1.45
N THR A 217 -22.32 -20.03 -1.15
CA THR A 217 -22.61 -20.51 0.21
C THR A 217 -21.96 -21.85 0.55
N GLY A 218 -21.64 -22.68 -0.45
CA GLY A 218 -20.83 -23.88 -0.26
C GLY A 218 -19.35 -23.55 -0.10
N VAL A 219 -18.65 -24.27 0.79
CA VAL A 219 -17.19 -24.12 0.98
C VAL A 219 -16.45 -24.42 -0.32
N ASP A 220 -16.81 -25.52 -0.95
CA ASP A 220 -16.08 -26.02 -2.12
C ASP A 220 -16.38 -25.15 -3.35
N ASP A 221 -17.56 -24.51 -3.39
CA ASP A 221 -17.88 -23.42 -4.33
C ASP A 221 -17.05 -22.15 -4.06
N GLN A 222 -16.87 -21.75 -2.79
CA GLN A 222 -16.04 -20.61 -2.41
C GLN A 222 -14.56 -20.81 -2.79
N LEU A 223 -14.01 -22.00 -2.53
CA LEU A 223 -12.65 -22.36 -2.95
C LEU A 223 -12.51 -22.39 -4.48
N SER A 224 -13.53 -22.87 -5.18
CA SER A 224 -13.57 -22.86 -6.66
C SER A 224 -13.69 -21.44 -7.24
N GLU A 225 -14.48 -20.55 -6.63
CA GLU A 225 -14.60 -19.14 -7.00
C GLU A 225 -13.29 -18.38 -6.72
N LEU A 226 -12.65 -18.62 -5.57
CA LEU A 226 -11.33 -18.05 -5.26
C LEU A 226 -10.30 -18.49 -6.31
N ALA A 227 -10.23 -19.78 -6.63
CA ALA A 227 -9.32 -20.32 -7.63
C ALA A 227 -9.56 -19.71 -9.02
N ARG A 228 -10.83 -19.61 -9.45
CA ARG A 228 -11.26 -18.99 -10.70
C ARG A 228 -10.88 -17.50 -10.79
N LEU A 229 -10.95 -16.77 -9.68
CA LEU A 229 -10.58 -15.35 -9.60
C LEU A 229 -9.06 -15.13 -9.56
N THR A 230 -8.32 -16.03 -8.91
CA THR A 230 -6.89 -15.86 -8.61
C THR A 230 -5.94 -16.72 -9.45
N GLY A 231 -6.47 -17.53 -10.37
CA GLY A 231 -5.67 -18.28 -11.35
C GLY A 231 -5.09 -19.60 -10.82
N TYR A 232 -5.73 -20.25 -9.85
CA TYR A 232 -5.42 -21.62 -9.46
C TYR A 232 -6.29 -22.61 -10.24
N HIS A 233 -5.80 -23.84 -10.42
CA HIS A 233 -6.64 -24.98 -10.78
C HIS A 233 -7.08 -25.73 -9.51
N THR A 234 -8.31 -26.23 -9.49
CA THR A 234 -8.86 -27.04 -8.38
C THR A 234 -8.89 -28.52 -8.74
N ASP A 235 -8.30 -29.37 -7.88
CA ASP A 235 -8.68 -30.79 -7.81
C ASP A 235 -9.60 -30.97 -6.58
N ASP A 236 -10.75 -31.61 -6.73
CA ASP A 236 -11.41 -32.27 -5.60
C ASP A 236 -10.77 -33.65 -5.41
N LEU A 237 -10.33 -33.96 -4.18
CA LEU A 237 -9.74 -35.24 -3.81
C LEU A 237 -10.74 -36.14 -3.05
N GLY A 238 -11.98 -35.69 -2.89
CA GLY A 238 -13.02 -36.35 -2.11
C GLY A 238 -12.89 -36.14 -0.61
N SER A 239 -13.87 -36.65 0.13
CA SER A 239 -13.91 -36.64 1.60
C SER A 239 -13.73 -35.26 2.27
N GLY A 240 -14.02 -34.17 1.55
CA GLY A 240 -13.84 -32.80 2.03
C GLY A 240 -12.38 -32.32 2.00
N VAL A 241 -11.54 -32.83 1.10
CA VAL A 241 -10.19 -32.32 0.84
C VAL A 241 -10.10 -31.79 -0.59
N MET A 242 -9.89 -30.48 -0.74
CA MET A 242 -9.63 -29.84 -2.02
C MET A 242 -8.14 -29.51 -2.17
N ARG A 243 -7.60 -29.56 -3.39
CA ARG A 243 -6.26 -29.06 -3.73
C ARG A 243 -6.35 -27.88 -4.70
N LEU A 244 -5.75 -26.76 -4.33
CA LEU A 244 -5.45 -25.65 -5.23
C LEU A 244 -4.03 -25.84 -5.80
N LYS A 245 -3.89 -25.81 -7.12
CA LYS A 245 -2.60 -25.84 -7.84
C LYS A 245 -2.30 -24.47 -8.43
N ALA A 246 -1.08 -23.99 -8.25
CA ALA A 246 -0.56 -22.78 -8.87
C ALA A 246 0.49 -23.15 -9.93
N ASP A 247 0.14 -23.13 -11.21
CA ASP A 247 1.01 -23.58 -12.31
C ASP A 247 2.04 -22.51 -12.74
N LEU A 248 2.84 -22.06 -11.78
CA LEU A 248 3.89 -21.04 -11.94
C LEU A 248 5.19 -21.61 -12.56
N GLY A 249 5.08 -22.59 -13.47
CA GLY A 249 6.23 -23.28 -14.08
C GLY A 249 7.19 -23.86 -13.03
N ALA A 250 8.48 -23.47 -13.10
CA ALA A 250 9.51 -23.89 -12.14
C ALA A 250 9.29 -23.39 -10.69
N HIS A 251 8.26 -22.57 -10.44
CA HIS A 251 7.85 -22.10 -9.12
C HIS A 251 6.47 -22.60 -8.71
N ALA A 252 5.90 -23.57 -9.45
CA ALA A 252 4.62 -24.17 -9.15
C ALA A 252 4.57 -24.77 -7.74
N TYR A 253 3.38 -24.77 -7.16
CA TYR A 253 3.14 -25.31 -5.82
C TYR A 253 1.66 -25.67 -5.64
N SER A 254 1.36 -26.38 -4.56
CA SER A 254 0.04 -26.89 -4.22
C SER A 254 -0.35 -26.55 -2.78
N VAL A 255 -1.60 -26.12 -2.62
CA VAL A 255 -2.25 -25.87 -1.32
C VAL A 255 -3.36 -26.88 -1.16
N MET A 256 -3.31 -27.68 -0.11
CA MET A 256 -4.37 -28.63 0.23
C MET A 256 -5.20 -28.09 1.39
N ILE A 257 -6.53 -28.13 1.23
CA ILE A 257 -7.48 -27.50 2.15
C ILE A 257 -8.49 -28.55 2.61
N ALA A 258 -8.60 -28.75 3.92
CA ALA A 258 -9.58 -29.62 4.54
C ALA A 258 -10.83 -28.81 4.93
N SER A 259 -11.94 -29.01 4.20
CA SER A 259 -13.22 -28.30 4.39
C SER A 259 -13.91 -28.62 5.73
N THR A 260 -13.47 -29.68 6.42
CA THR A 260 -13.92 -30.09 7.77
C THR A 260 -12.75 -30.64 8.62
N PRO A 261 -12.86 -30.66 9.97
CA PRO A 261 -11.84 -31.27 10.84
C PRO A 261 -11.63 -32.77 10.59
N ALA A 262 -12.70 -33.50 10.23
CA ALA A 262 -12.63 -34.94 9.96
C ALA A 262 -11.80 -35.26 8.69
N ALA A 263 -11.80 -34.36 7.70
CA ALA A 263 -11.07 -34.54 6.46
C ALA A 263 -9.53 -34.64 6.66
N VAL A 264 -9.00 -34.07 7.75
CA VAL A 264 -7.57 -34.13 8.15
C VAL A 264 -7.11 -35.57 8.45
N GLN A 265 -8.01 -36.47 8.84
CA GLN A 265 -7.72 -37.88 9.10
C GLN A 265 -7.74 -38.77 7.83
N THR A 266 -8.07 -38.21 6.67
CA THR A 266 -8.31 -39.00 5.45
C THR A 266 -7.01 -39.35 4.69
N PRO A 267 -6.98 -40.44 3.90
CA PRO A 267 -5.86 -40.72 3.00
C PRO A 267 -5.61 -39.60 1.97
N ALA A 268 -6.66 -38.87 1.56
CA ALA A 268 -6.55 -37.73 0.64
C ALA A 268 -5.67 -36.60 1.22
N TRP A 269 -5.77 -36.34 2.54
CA TRP A 269 -4.95 -35.36 3.25
C TRP A 269 -3.46 -35.73 3.33
N GLN A 270 -3.16 -37.03 3.34
CA GLN A 270 -1.80 -37.55 3.39
C GLN A 270 -1.09 -37.52 2.01
N ALA A 271 -1.82 -37.26 0.92
CA ALA A 271 -1.22 -37.08 -0.40
C ALA A 271 -0.28 -35.86 -0.42
N VAL A 272 0.69 -35.85 -1.35
CA VAL A 272 1.71 -34.79 -1.43
C VAL A 272 1.06 -33.42 -1.68
N ALA A 273 1.50 -32.42 -0.91
CA ALA A 273 1.20 -31.01 -1.06
C ALA A 273 2.27 -30.16 -0.34
N ASP A 274 2.56 -28.96 -0.87
CA ASP A 274 3.54 -28.02 -0.32
C ASP A 274 3.02 -27.30 0.92
N TYR A 275 1.74 -26.91 0.89
CA TYR A 275 1.03 -26.26 1.99
C TYR A 275 -0.25 -27.04 2.31
N ARG A 276 -0.62 -27.11 3.59
CA ARG A 276 -1.81 -27.80 4.09
C ARG A 276 -2.51 -26.90 5.10
N LEU A 277 -3.80 -26.60 4.93
CA LEU A 277 -4.60 -25.80 5.87
C LEU A 277 -5.96 -26.46 6.17
N GLN A 278 -6.40 -26.40 7.42
CA GLN A 278 -7.75 -26.79 7.83
C GLN A 278 -8.68 -25.56 7.81
N LEU A 279 -9.89 -25.71 7.27
CA LEU A 279 -10.91 -24.67 7.31
C LEU A 279 -11.66 -24.65 8.66
N CYS A 280 -11.65 -23.49 9.33
CA CYS A 280 -12.30 -23.25 10.61
C CYS A 280 -13.04 -21.90 10.62
N GLY A 281 -13.74 -21.56 11.70
CA GLY A 281 -14.19 -20.18 11.96
C GLY A 281 -13.07 -19.31 12.56
N GLU A 282 -13.21 -17.98 12.53
CA GLU A 282 -12.18 -17.04 13.03
C GLU A 282 -11.90 -17.21 14.54
N SER A 283 -12.92 -17.57 15.32
CA SER A 283 -12.80 -17.86 16.76
C SER A 283 -12.21 -19.24 17.07
N GLU A 284 -12.08 -20.13 16.07
CA GLU A 284 -11.60 -21.50 16.25
C GLU A 284 -10.07 -21.55 16.08
N ARG A 285 -9.37 -22.09 17.09
CA ARG A 285 -7.93 -22.37 17.04
C ARG A 285 -7.74 -23.89 17.06
N PRO A 286 -7.70 -24.59 15.91
CA PRO A 286 -7.44 -26.02 15.87
C PRO A 286 -5.99 -26.32 16.26
N ASP A 287 -5.78 -27.27 17.18
CA ASP A 287 -4.44 -27.73 17.55
C ASP A 287 -3.85 -28.60 16.43
N GLY A 288 -2.70 -28.19 15.89
CA GLY A 288 -1.93 -28.94 14.89
C GLY A 288 -1.84 -28.25 13.52
N PRO A 289 -2.83 -28.42 12.63
CA PRO A 289 -2.73 -27.95 11.25
C PRO A 289 -2.84 -26.41 11.14
N PRO A 290 -2.14 -25.79 10.18
CA PRO A 290 -2.38 -24.41 9.77
C PRO A 290 -3.87 -24.10 9.53
N ARG A 291 -4.33 -22.91 9.92
CA ARG A 291 -5.75 -22.52 9.74
C ARG A 291 -6.00 -21.71 8.47
N LEU A 292 -7.12 -21.97 7.80
CA LEU A 292 -7.82 -21.03 6.93
C LEU A 292 -9.17 -20.71 7.60
N THR A 293 -9.54 -19.44 7.73
CA THR A 293 -10.84 -19.07 8.32
C THR A 293 -11.88 -18.81 7.22
N ARG A 294 -13.15 -19.14 7.48
CA ARG A 294 -14.26 -18.95 6.53
C ARG A 294 -14.48 -17.47 6.22
N GLU A 295 -14.28 -16.64 7.22
CA GLU A 295 -14.32 -15.19 7.19
C GLU A 295 -13.21 -14.64 6.27
N ALA A 296 -11.98 -15.12 6.42
CA ALA A 296 -10.87 -14.76 5.54
C ALA A 296 -11.07 -15.26 4.10
N LEU A 297 -11.58 -16.48 3.91
CA LEU A 297 -11.93 -17.01 2.59
C LEU A 297 -12.96 -16.13 1.86
N SER A 298 -14.01 -15.73 2.57
CA SER A 298 -15.03 -14.81 2.06
C SER A 298 -14.44 -13.44 1.68
N ALA A 299 -13.63 -12.85 2.56
CA ALA A 299 -12.94 -11.58 2.30
C ALA A 299 -11.97 -11.67 1.11
N LEU A 300 -11.22 -12.76 0.98
CA LEU A 300 -10.31 -13.04 -0.15
C LEU A 300 -11.05 -13.05 -1.49
N ILE A 301 -12.25 -13.61 -1.55
CA ILE A 301 -13.08 -13.65 -2.77
C ILE A 301 -13.50 -12.23 -3.17
N GLU A 302 -13.99 -11.42 -2.23
CA GLU A 302 -14.33 -10.01 -2.51
C GLU A 302 -13.10 -9.17 -2.89
N HIS A 303 -11.97 -9.38 -2.22
CA HIS A 303 -10.70 -8.76 -2.58
C HIS A 303 -10.23 -9.13 -4.00
N ALA A 304 -10.35 -10.40 -4.40
CA ALA A 304 -10.02 -10.88 -5.74
C ALA A 304 -11.03 -10.46 -6.82
N ARG A 305 -12.24 -10.04 -6.45
CA ARG A 305 -13.22 -9.40 -7.34
C ARG A 305 -12.87 -7.94 -7.65
N LEU A 306 -12.14 -7.25 -6.77
CA LEU A 306 -11.78 -5.84 -6.91
C LEU A 306 -10.43 -5.60 -7.61
N ALA A 307 -9.43 -6.44 -7.35
CA ALA A 307 -8.09 -6.36 -7.95
C ALA A 307 -7.57 -7.76 -8.34
N PRO A 308 -6.71 -7.87 -9.37
CA PRO A 308 -6.19 -9.14 -9.86
C PRO A 308 -5.13 -9.73 -8.90
N LEU A 309 -5.59 -10.37 -7.83
CA LEU A 309 -4.74 -11.17 -6.93
C LEU A 309 -4.26 -12.43 -7.66
N SER A 310 -2.98 -12.76 -7.52
CA SER A 310 -2.36 -13.93 -8.16
C SER A 310 -1.91 -14.99 -7.15
N PRO A 311 -1.48 -16.18 -7.61
CA PRO A 311 -0.88 -17.17 -6.71
C PRO A 311 0.47 -16.73 -6.15
N VAL A 312 1.13 -15.73 -6.73
CA VAL A 312 2.39 -15.19 -6.20
C VAL A 312 2.12 -14.37 -4.93
N ASP A 313 1.09 -13.52 -4.95
CA ASP A 313 0.70 -12.67 -3.82
C ASP A 313 0.28 -13.52 -2.60
N LEU A 314 -0.48 -14.59 -2.84
CA LEU A 314 -1.02 -15.44 -1.77
C LEU A 314 0.01 -16.44 -1.21
N ARG A 315 1.09 -16.76 -1.94
CA ARG A 315 2.11 -17.75 -1.51
C ARG A 315 2.74 -17.43 -0.16
N GLY A 316 2.96 -16.14 0.12
CA GLY A 316 3.50 -15.68 1.42
C GLY A 316 2.61 -16.05 2.60
N TYR A 317 1.29 -15.98 2.42
CA TYR A 317 0.29 -16.28 3.44
C TYR A 317 0.14 -17.80 3.64
N TRP A 318 0.12 -18.59 2.56
CA TRP A 318 0.13 -20.06 2.67
C TRP A 318 1.38 -20.58 3.40
N LYS A 319 2.56 -20.01 3.09
CA LYS A 319 3.81 -20.32 3.79
C LYS A 319 3.81 -19.89 5.26
N ALA A 320 3.03 -18.88 5.63
CA ALA A 320 2.93 -18.39 7.00
C ALA A 320 2.13 -19.34 7.94
N GLY A 321 1.43 -20.34 7.40
CA GLY A 321 0.71 -21.32 8.22
C GLY A 321 -0.58 -20.78 8.88
N SER A 322 -1.09 -19.64 8.43
CA SER A 322 -2.42 -19.15 8.80
C SER A 322 -2.95 -18.18 7.75
N MET A 323 -4.25 -18.26 7.47
CA MET A 323 -5.00 -17.35 6.61
C MET A 323 -6.30 -16.99 7.33
N ASP A 324 -6.32 -15.84 7.96
CA ASP A 324 -7.28 -15.34 8.96
C ASP A 324 -7.62 -13.86 8.69
N MET A 325 -8.42 -13.20 9.53
CA MET A 325 -8.82 -11.81 9.26
C MET A 325 -7.66 -10.80 9.34
N GLU A 326 -6.57 -11.08 10.08
CA GLU A 326 -5.33 -10.29 9.98
C GLU A 326 -4.67 -10.47 8.60
N SER A 327 -4.69 -11.70 8.06
CA SER A 327 -4.25 -11.99 6.70
C SER A 327 -5.10 -11.27 5.65
N ALA A 328 -6.43 -11.32 5.78
CA ALA A 328 -7.36 -10.66 4.87
C ALA A 328 -7.18 -9.13 4.90
N ALA A 329 -7.08 -8.51 6.08
CA ALA A 329 -6.79 -7.08 6.22
C ALA A 329 -5.44 -6.70 5.56
N SER A 330 -4.39 -7.51 5.76
CA SER A 330 -3.10 -7.33 5.10
C SER A 330 -3.20 -7.37 3.56
N ILE A 331 -4.13 -8.15 3.01
CA ILE A 331 -4.40 -8.24 1.56
C ILE A 331 -5.29 -7.07 1.09
N SER A 332 -6.24 -6.61 1.91
CA SER A 332 -7.05 -5.42 1.65
C SER A 332 -6.18 -4.17 1.40
N GLU A 333 -5.08 -3.99 2.14
CA GLU A 333 -4.12 -2.90 1.91
C GLU A 333 -3.43 -3.00 0.52
N LEU A 334 -3.08 -4.21 0.09
CA LEU A 334 -2.48 -4.48 -1.22
C LEU A 334 -3.49 -4.26 -2.37
N VAL A 335 -4.75 -4.66 -2.18
CA VAL A 335 -5.85 -4.36 -3.09
C VAL A 335 -6.12 -2.86 -3.18
N SER A 336 -6.10 -2.17 -2.04
CA SER A 336 -6.28 -0.71 -1.95
C SER A 336 -5.15 0.04 -2.67
N ALA A 337 -3.91 -0.44 -2.57
CA ALA A 337 -2.78 0.11 -3.34
C ALA A 337 -2.98 -0.05 -4.86
N TYR A 338 -3.43 -1.22 -5.34
CA TYR A 338 -3.74 -1.42 -6.77
C TYR A 338 -4.91 -0.53 -7.25
N ILE A 339 -5.95 -0.35 -6.44
CA ILE A 339 -7.08 0.55 -6.75
C ILE A 339 -6.60 2.00 -6.79
N ALA A 340 -5.78 2.43 -5.83
CA ALA A 340 -5.19 3.77 -5.80
C ALA A 340 -4.32 4.02 -7.04
N GLN A 341 -3.42 3.10 -7.40
CA GLN A 341 -2.57 3.21 -8.59
C GLN A 341 -3.40 3.35 -9.89
N ARG A 342 -4.51 2.60 -10.02
CA ARG A 342 -5.45 2.72 -11.14
C ARG A 342 -6.18 4.07 -11.14
N GLY A 343 -6.53 4.59 -9.96
CA GLY A 343 -7.09 5.94 -9.78
C GLY A 343 -6.11 7.04 -10.19
N THR A 344 -4.85 6.95 -9.76
CA THR A 344 -3.75 7.84 -10.14
C THR A 344 -3.56 7.86 -11.66
N PHE A 345 -3.44 6.70 -12.31
CA PHE A 345 -3.30 6.59 -13.77
C PHE A 345 -4.50 7.22 -14.51
N SER A 346 -5.73 6.93 -14.05
CA SER A 346 -6.96 7.50 -14.60
C SER A 346 -7.02 9.02 -14.43
N SER A 347 -6.51 9.54 -13.31
CA SER A 347 -6.49 10.99 -13.03
C SER A 347 -5.49 11.71 -13.95
N VAL A 348 -4.33 11.12 -14.22
CA VAL A 348 -3.37 11.65 -15.22
C VAL A 348 -3.97 11.64 -16.63
N LEU A 349 -4.67 10.57 -17.03
CA LEU A 349 -5.39 10.53 -18.30
C LEU A 349 -6.48 11.61 -18.39
N LEU A 350 -7.27 11.84 -17.34
CA LEU A 350 -8.27 12.90 -17.30
C LEU A 350 -7.64 14.31 -17.36
N ALA A 351 -6.47 14.52 -16.73
CA ALA A 351 -5.73 15.78 -16.83
C ALA A 351 -5.13 16.02 -18.23
N LEU A 352 -4.72 14.96 -18.93
CA LEU A 352 -4.26 14.99 -20.33
C LEU A 352 -5.41 15.18 -21.33
N ALA A 353 -6.58 14.57 -21.08
CA ALA A 353 -7.79 14.72 -21.91
C ALA A 353 -8.30 16.18 -21.96
N GLN A 354 -7.87 17.01 -21.02
CA GLN A 354 -8.13 18.44 -20.95
C GLN A 354 -7.03 19.29 -21.62
N GLN A 355 -6.28 18.70 -22.55
CA GLN A 355 -5.35 19.35 -23.47
C GLN A 355 -5.72 18.91 -24.91
N PRO A 356 -5.63 19.79 -25.93
CA PRO A 356 -5.89 19.39 -27.31
C PRO A 356 -4.80 18.44 -27.85
N ALA A 357 -5.15 17.61 -28.82
CA ALA A 357 -4.17 16.80 -29.55
C ALA A 357 -3.12 17.68 -30.26
N ASN A 358 -1.92 17.14 -30.44
CA ASN A 358 -0.73 17.81 -30.97
C ASN A 358 -0.28 19.05 -30.17
N SER A 359 -0.53 19.07 -28.85
CA SER A 359 -0.08 20.15 -27.95
C SER A 359 1.02 19.71 -26.98
N VAL A 360 1.81 20.68 -26.51
CA VAL A 360 2.90 20.46 -25.55
C VAL A 360 2.44 20.76 -24.13
N THR A 361 2.76 19.87 -23.20
CA THR A 361 2.53 20.03 -21.75
C THR A 361 3.82 19.81 -20.96
N THR A 362 3.88 20.34 -19.74
CA THR A 362 5.00 20.17 -18.79
C THR A 362 4.58 19.28 -17.62
N VAL A 363 5.54 18.59 -16.99
CA VAL A 363 5.29 17.82 -15.76
C VAL A 363 4.73 18.73 -14.65
N GLN A 364 5.26 19.95 -14.53
CA GLN A 364 4.83 20.95 -13.53
C GLN A 364 3.35 21.32 -13.72
N ARG A 365 2.94 21.68 -14.93
CA ARG A 365 1.54 22.07 -15.23
C ARG A 365 0.56 20.91 -15.08
N LEU A 366 1.01 19.66 -15.24
CA LEU A 366 0.20 18.49 -14.93
C LEU A 366 0.08 18.28 -13.41
N ALA A 367 1.17 18.39 -12.66
CA ALA A 367 1.14 18.30 -11.20
C ALA A 367 0.26 19.40 -10.56
N GLU A 368 0.32 20.64 -11.06
CA GLU A 368 -0.56 21.74 -10.65
C GLU A 368 -2.06 21.40 -10.83
N ARG A 369 -2.42 20.71 -11.92
CA ARG A 369 -3.82 20.29 -12.19
C ARG A 369 -4.25 19.06 -11.38
N LEU A 370 -3.31 18.20 -10.99
CA LEU A 370 -3.53 17.00 -10.18
C LEU A 370 -3.49 17.29 -8.66
N GLY A 371 -2.91 18.42 -8.27
CA GLY A 371 -2.72 18.80 -6.87
C GLY A 371 -1.89 17.78 -6.10
N SER A 372 -2.21 17.60 -4.82
CA SER A 372 -1.56 16.61 -3.95
C SER A 372 -2.00 15.16 -4.21
N GLY A 373 -2.76 14.89 -5.28
CA GLY A 373 -3.32 13.56 -5.57
C GLY A 373 -2.36 12.60 -6.29
N VAL A 374 -1.26 13.11 -6.86
CA VAL A 374 -0.26 12.33 -7.61
C VAL A 374 1.12 12.91 -7.30
N ASN A 375 2.10 12.07 -6.93
CA ASN A 375 3.47 12.55 -6.73
C ASN A 375 4.28 12.58 -8.05
N PHE A 376 5.38 13.35 -8.06
CA PHE A 376 6.18 13.55 -9.27
C PHE A 376 6.83 12.26 -9.83
N ALA A 377 7.11 11.26 -8.99
CA ALA A 377 7.71 10.00 -9.43
C ALA A 377 6.67 9.10 -10.12
N GLU A 378 5.48 9.00 -9.55
CA GLU A 378 4.31 8.34 -10.19
C GLU A 378 3.95 9.04 -11.50
N LEU A 379 3.82 10.37 -11.50
CA LEU A 379 3.53 11.14 -12.71
C LEU A 379 4.59 10.89 -13.80
N GLY A 380 5.88 10.90 -13.45
CA GLY A 380 6.96 10.55 -14.37
C GLY A 380 6.82 9.16 -14.96
N SER A 381 6.61 8.14 -14.12
CA SER A 381 6.41 6.74 -14.54
C SER A 381 5.19 6.55 -15.44
N ILE A 382 4.10 7.27 -15.17
CA ILE A 382 2.87 7.24 -15.99
C ILE A 382 3.11 7.90 -17.34
N LEU A 383 3.75 9.07 -17.40
CA LEU A 383 4.07 9.75 -18.66
C LEU A 383 5.09 8.96 -19.51
N GLU A 384 6.05 8.30 -18.87
CA GLU A 384 6.97 7.36 -19.52
C GLU A 384 6.22 6.14 -20.10
N THR A 385 5.27 5.57 -19.35
CA THR A 385 4.42 4.46 -19.81
C THR A 385 3.59 4.88 -21.01
N LEU A 386 2.96 6.06 -20.97
CA LEU A 386 2.19 6.63 -22.08
C LEU A 386 3.04 7.03 -23.30
N SER A 387 4.37 7.16 -23.13
CA SER A 387 5.32 7.40 -24.23
C SER A 387 5.75 6.11 -24.95
N ARG A 388 5.41 4.93 -24.41
CA ARG A 388 5.83 3.62 -24.93
C ARG A 388 4.68 2.90 -25.64
N ALA A 389 5.00 1.92 -26.49
CA ALA A 389 4.00 1.02 -27.06
C ALA A 389 3.34 0.16 -25.94
N PRO A 390 2.03 -0.16 -26.02
CA PRO A 390 1.12 0.10 -27.15
C PRO A 390 0.58 1.53 -27.22
N PHE A 391 0.69 2.34 -26.16
CA PHE A 391 0.06 3.66 -26.08
C PHE A 391 0.61 4.67 -27.11
N GLN A 392 1.92 4.93 -27.08
CA GLN A 392 2.61 5.99 -27.85
C GLN A 392 1.92 7.38 -27.87
N ALA A 393 1.10 7.67 -26.86
CA ALA A 393 0.27 8.87 -26.77
C ALA A 393 1.10 10.14 -26.62
N LEU A 394 2.24 10.01 -25.94
CA LEU A 394 3.17 11.09 -25.66
C LEU A 394 4.48 10.88 -26.43
N GLN A 395 5.12 12.00 -26.77
CA GLN A 395 6.53 12.04 -27.17
C GLN A 395 7.28 12.93 -26.18
N PRO A 396 8.31 12.41 -25.47
CA PRO A 396 9.12 13.24 -24.57
C PRO A 396 9.92 14.27 -25.37
N LEU A 397 10.05 15.46 -24.79
CA LEU A 397 10.80 16.60 -25.32
C LEU A 397 11.81 17.10 -24.27
N PRO A 398 12.87 17.83 -24.69
CA PRO A 398 13.84 18.42 -23.76
C PRO A 398 13.19 19.28 -22.67
N GLY A 399 13.80 19.31 -21.49
CA GLY A 399 13.34 20.16 -20.38
C GLY A 399 12.10 19.67 -19.62
N GLY A 400 11.77 18.37 -19.69
CA GLY A 400 10.61 17.81 -18.97
C GLY A 400 9.26 18.14 -19.62
N GLN A 401 9.27 18.35 -20.94
CA GLN A 401 8.10 18.59 -21.76
C GLN A 401 7.64 17.29 -22.44
N TYR A 402 6.36 17.21 -22.77
CA TYR A 402 5.76 16.11 -23.53
C TYR A 402 4.82 16.66 -24.60
N LEU A 403 4.96 16.20 -25.84
CA LEU A 403 3.99 16.40 -26.91
C LEU A 403 2.91 15.33 -26.81
N LEU A 404 1.65 15.72 -26.61
CA LEU A 404 0.48 14.85 -26.71
C LEU A 404 0.14 14.67 -28.19
N ARG A 405 0.38 13.47 -28.76
CA ARG A 405 0.28 13.20 -30.20
C ARG A 405 -1.17 12.99 -30.69
N VAL A 406 -2.00 12.39 -29.84
CA VAL A 406 -3.40 12.02 -30.12
C VAL A 406 -4.31 12.46 -28.96
N GLY A 407 -5.61 12.59 -29.18
CA GLY A 407 -6.55 12.82 -28.10
C GLY A 407 -6.65 11.60 -27.18
N VAL A 408 -6.92 11.81 -25.90
CA VAL A 408 -7.05 10.70 -24.93
C VAL A 408 -8.26 9.80 -25.23
N GLY A 409 -9.32 10.34 -25.85
CA GLY A 409 -10.44 9.53 -26.35
C GLY A 409 -10.04 8.62 -27.50
N ASP A 410 -9.30 9.16 -28.48
CA ASP A 410 -8.80 8.42 -29.64
C ASP A 410 -7.84 7.30 -29.19
N LEU A 411 -6.87 7.65 -28.33
CA LEU A 411 -5.94 6.71 -27.69
C LEU A 411 -6.63 5.52 -27.03
N LEU A 412 -7.69 5.77 -26.26
CA LEU A 412 -8.42 4.70 -25.56
C LEU A 412 -9.26 3.84 -26.52
N THR A 413 -9.62 4.39 -27.68
CA THR A 413 -10.33 3.67 -28.75
C THR A 413 -9.34 2.78 -29.51
N ASP A 414 -8.22 3.34 -29.98
CA ASP A 414 -7.11 2.60 -30.63
C ASP A 414 -6.59 1.46 -29.75
N LEU A 415 -6.45 1.70 -28.44
CA LEU A 415 -6.00 0.69 -27.48
C LEU A 415 -7.04 -0.42 -27.28
N ALA A 416 -8.34 -0.10 -27.30
CA ALA A 416 -9.41 -1.10 -27.20
C ALA A 416 -9.47 -1.98 -28.46
N ASP A 417 -9.40 -1.38 -29.65
CA ASP A 417 -9.37 -2.10 -30.93
C ASP A 417 -8.10 -2.96 -31.07
N TYR A 418 -6.94 -2.45 -30.65
CA TYR A 418 -5.71 -3.23 -30.55
C TYR A 418 -5.88 -4.43 -29.61
N ALA A 419 -6.41 -4.21 -28.39
CA ALA A 419 -6.58 -5.26 -27.40
C ALA A 419 -7.56 -6.35 -27.88
N ASP A 420 -8.69 -5.98 -28.50
CA ASP A 420 -9.67 -6.94 -29.00
C ASP A 420 -9.17 -7.64 -30.29
N GLY A 421 -8.36 -6.95 -31.10
CA GLY A 421 -7.61 -7.54 -32.22
C GLY A 421 -6.58 -8.59 -31.78
N VAL A 422 -5.82 -8.33 -30.72
CA VAL A 422 -4.92 -9.30 -30.09
C VAL A 422 -5.71 -10.45 -29.48
N ARG A 423 -6.79 -10.17 -28.75
CA ARG A 423 -7.67 -11.18 -28.11
C ARG A 423 -8.27 -12.18 -29.10
N ARG A 424 -8.65 -11.71 -30.31
CA ARG A 424 -9.11 -12.57 -31.41
C ARG A 424 -8.02 -13.52 -31.92
N ARG A 425 -6.74 -13.08 -31.90
CA ARG A 425 -5.58 -13.89 -32.31
C ARG A 425 -5.11 -14.86 -31.23
N VAL A 426 -5.15 -14.47 -29.95
CA VAL A 426 -4.82 -15.33 -28.80
C VAL A 426 -5.83 -16.47 -28.66
N ARG A 427 -7.08 -16.27 -29.06
CA ARG A 427 -8.11 -17.31 -29.18
C ARG A 427 -7.94 -18.22 -30.42
N VAL A 428 -6.73 -18.76 -30.60
CA VAL A 428 -6.55 -19.97 -31.45
C VAL A 428 -7.39 -21.09 -30.83
N PRO A 429 -8.19 -21.84 -31.62
CA PRO A 429 -9.08 -22.86 -31.06
C PRO A 429 -8.29 -23.96 -30.33
N ALA A 430 -8.89 -24.47 -29.25
CA ALA A 430 -8.40 -25.67 -28.58
C ALA A 430 -8.22 -26.81 -29.59
N ARG A 431 -7.14 -27.57 -29.42
CA ARG A 431 -6.72 -28.65 -30.32
C ARG A 431 -7.88 -29.62 -30.54
N ARG A 432 -8.35 -29.75 -31.79
CA ARG A 432 -9.22 -30.86 -32.20
C ARG A 432 -8.36 -32.11 -32.26
N ASP A 433 -8.10 -32.71 -31.09
CA ASP A 433 -7.45 -34.01 -31.00
C ASP A 433 -8.43 -35.08 -31.49
N GLN A 434 -8.38 -35.24 -32.81
CA GLN A 434 -8.55 -36.44 -33.60
C GLN A 434 -9.26 -37.60 -32.88
N VAL A 435 -10.53 -37.80 -33.26
CA VAL A 435 -11.07 -39.16 -33.35
C VAL A 435 -10.17 -39.94 -34.30
N VAL A 436 -9.39 -40.87 -33.76
CA VAL A 436 -8.78 -41.97 -34.52
C VAL A 436 -9.63 -43.21 -34.24
N VAL A 437 -9.87 -43.99 -35.31
CA VAL A 437 -10.78 -45.14 -35.36
C VAL A 437 -10.18 -46.36 -34.69
#